data_AF-A0A3N5GYD7-F1
#
_entry.id   AF-A0A3N5GYD7-F1
#
_cell.length_a   1.000
_cell.length_b   1.000
_cell.length_c   1.000
_cell.angle_alpha   90.00
_cell.angle_beta   90.00
_cell.angle_gamma   90.00
#
_symmetry.space_group_name_H-M   'P 1'
#
loop_
_entity.id
_entity.type
_entity.pdbx_description
1 polymer ?
#
loop_
_entity_poly.entity_id
_entity_poly.type
_entity_poly.pdbx_seq_one_letter_code
_entity_poly.pdbx_strand_id
1 'polypeptide(L)'
;MQDAPVYVAAQDPQGLFPAWHALVFYLTCLAVMFLMLTFDLWPLTKFAGVMRQPRLGAVWTLIVLILGGVVFYIGVIVLAMDPVVFMVRVPVPFIFGTIVVLNMLKGSLFAKQKQPVKGVLNVVTVILVGQILSRVYAALAPTVTGPVNPGPPAYDFEIWLASALLSVTFPFLIFYAEFFQFWPLQRVSERGEVLAAASPTRS
;
A
#
# COMPACT_ATOMS: atom_id res chain seq x y z
N MET A 1 -2.02 16.61 -23.25
CA MET A 1 -0.82 17.41 -23.61
C MET A 1 -0.99 18.18 -24.93
N GLN A 2 -2.10 18.02 -25.67
CA GLN A 2 -2.33 18.71 -26.96
C GLN A 2 -2.38 20.25 -26.86
N ASP A 3 -2.61 20.81 -25.68
CA ASP A 3 -2.73 22.27 -25.48
C ASP A 3 -1.44 22.96 -24.95
N ALA A 4 -0.29 22.28 -24.97
CA ALA A 4 0.97 22.89 -24.56
C ALA A 4 1.50 23.86 -25.65
N PRO A 5 2.08 25.02 -25.29
CA PRO A 5 2.57 26.01 -26.24
C PRO A 5 3.68 25.49 -27.17
N VAL A 6 4.33 24.37 -26.82
CA VAL A 6 5.23 23.60 -27.68
C VAL A 6 4.89 22.12 -27.55
N TYR A 7 3.72 21.72 -28.05
CA TYR A 7 3.39 20.30 -28.20
C TYR A 7 4.02 19.76 -29.48
N VAL A 8 4.95 18.82 -29.34
CA VAL A 8 5.55 18.09 -30.47
C VAL A 8 5.06 16.66 -30.42
N ALA A 9 4.06 16.32 -31.25
CA ALA A 9 3.46 14.98 -31.28
C ALA A 9 4.48 13.85 -31.52
N ALA A 10 5.61 14.14 -32.17
CA ALA A 10 6.69 13.17 -32.37
C ALA A 10 7.45 12.81 -31.08
N GLN A 11 7.31 13.61 -30.02
CA GLN A 11 7.93 13.39 -28.71
C GLN A 11 6.96 12.75 -27.71
N ASP A 12 5.71 12.49 -28.11
CA ASP A 12 4.78 11.77 -27.24
C ASP A 12 5.34 10.36 -27.00
N PRO A 13 5.57 9.97 -25.74
CA PRO A 13 6.10 8.66 -25.43
C PRO A 13 5.07 7.59 -25.84
N GLN A 14 5.33 6.96 -26.98
CA GLN A 14 4.56 5.82 -27.44
C GLN A 14 5.10 4.56 -26.77
N GLY A 15 4.24 3.87 -26.02
CA GLY A 15 4.54 2.60 -25.38
C GLY A 15 3.64 1.49 -25.90
N LEU A 16 4.06 0.24 -25.67
CA LEU A 16 3.23 -0.95 -25.97
C LEU A 16 1.90 -0.95 -25.19
N PHE A 17 1.84 -0.22 -24.07
CA PHE A 17 0.66 -0.12 -23.22
C PHE A 17 0.37 1.34 -22.86
N PRO A 18 -0.91 1.72 -22.69
CA PRO A 18 -1.27 3.03 -22.16
C PRO A 18 -0.67 3.23 -20.76
N ALA A 19 0.01 4.35 -20.54
CA ALA A 19 0.79 4.61 -19.30
C ALA A 19 -0.04 4.42 -18.03
N TRP A 20 -1.27 4.96 -17.99
CA TRP A 20 -2.16 4.81 -16.84
C TRP A 20 -2.55 3.37 -16.58
N HIS A 21 -2.83 2.57 -17.62
CA HIS A 21 -3.18 1.16 -17.45
C HIS A 21 -1.99 0.37 -16.87
N ALA A 22 -0.78 0.61 -17.39
CA ALA A 22 0.43 -0.04 -16.91
C ALA A 22 0.73 0.33 -15.44
N LEU A 23 0.66 1.61 -15.09
CA LEU A 23 0.89 2.09 -13.72
C LEU A 23 -0.11 1.49 -12.74
N VAL A 24 -1.39 1.50 -13.09
CA VAL A 24 -2.47 1.04 -12.22
C VAL A 24 -2.42 -0.48 -12.06
N PHE A 25 -2.07 -1.21 -13.12
CA PHE A 25 -1.82 -2.65 -13.03
C PHE A 25 -0.64 -2.96 -12.10
N TYR A 26 0.47 -2.21 -12.20
CA TYR A 26 1.63 -2.38 -11.31
C TYR A 26 1.26 -2.12 -9.84
N LEU A 27 0.51 -1.04 -9.55
CA LEU A 27 0.02 -0.76 -8.19
C LEU A 27 -0.96 -1.82 -7.69
N THR A 28 -1.77 -2.41 -8.58
CA THR A 28 -2.67 -3.52 -8.22
C THR A 28 -1.87 -4.77 -7.85
N CYS A 29 -0.81 -5.08 -8.60
CA CYS A 29 0.13 -6.15 -8.24
C CYS A 29 0.79 -5.89 -6.88
N LEU A 30 1.24 -4.65 -6.60
CA LEU A 30 1.78 -4.29 -5.29
C LEU A 30 0.74 -4.47 -4.17
N ALA A 31 -0.51 -4.06 -4.39
CA ALA A 31 -1.59 -4.29 -3.43
C ALA A 31 -1.79 -5.78 -3.13
N VAL A 32 -1.70 -6.66 -4.15
CA VAL A 32 -1.74 -8.12 -3.96
C VAL A 32 -0.52 -8.65 -3.18
N MET A 33 0.68 -8.08 -3.38
CA MET A 33 1.83 -8.43 -2.54
C MET A 33 1.55 -8.11 -1.07
N PHE A 34 1.03 -6.91 -0.79
CA PHE A 34 0.63 -6.51 0.56
C PHE A 34 -0.49 -7.39 1.12
N LEU A 35 -1.45 -7.80 0.29
CA LEU A 35 -2.48 -8.77 0.67
C LEU A 35 -1.83 -10.07 1.15
N MET A 36 -0.87 -10.64 0.42
CA MET A 36 -0.16 -11.84 0.86
C MET A 36 0.60 -11.62 2.18
N LEU A 37 1.14 -10.42 2.41
CA LEU A 37 1.79 -10.06 3.68
C LEU A 37 0.80 -10.00 4.85
N THR A 38 -0.46 -9.59 4.63
CA THR A 38 -1.48 -9.64 5.71
C THR A 38 -1.76 -11.06 6.20
N PHE A 39 -1.50 -12.06 5.34
CA PHE A 39 -1.57 -13.49 5.66
C PHE A 39 -0.23 -14.08 6.13
N ASP A 40 0.80 -13.28 6.40
CA ASP A 40 2.16 -13.75 6.72
C ASP A 40 2.69 -14.75 5.66
N LEU A 41 2.39 -14.50 4.38
CA LEU A 41 2.69 -15.38 3.24
C LEU A 41 2.03 -16.77 3.31
N TRP A 42 1.06 -16.99 4.21
CA TRP A 42 0.23 -18.17 4.18
C TRP A 42 -0.63 -18.17 2.90
N PRO A 43 -0.82 -19.33 2.22
CA PRO A 43 -0.41 -20.68 2.62
C PRO A 43 0.98 -21.11 2.12
N LEU A 44 1.75 -20.24 1.45
CA LEU A 44 3.07 -20.61 0.88
C LEU A 44 4.04 -21.12 1.95
N THR A 45 3.95 -20.57 3.17
CA THR A 45 4.74 -20.98 4.33
C THR A 45 4.46 -22.41 4.82
N LYS A 46 3.35 -23.05 4.42
CA LYS A 46 3.09 -24.47 4.73
C LYS A 46 4.01 -25.42 3.95
N PHE A 47 4.53 -24.99 2.81
CA PHE A 47 5.28 -25.85 1.91
C PHE A 47 6.77 -25.50 1.94
N ALA A 48 7.53 -26.24 2.74
CA ALA A 48 8.98 -26.03 2.90
C ALA A 48 9.76 -26.09 1.56
N GLY A 49 9.25 -26.83 0.57
CA GLY A 49 9.81 -26.86 -0.78
C GLY A 49 9.66 -25.54 -1.55
N VAL A 50 8.55 -24.83 -1.36
CA VAL A 50 8.26 -23.55 -2.01
C VAL A 50 9.06 -22.42 -1.37
N MET A 51 9.32 -22.48 -0.06
CA MET A 51 10.08 -21.47 0.70
C MET A 51 11.57 -21.35 0.33
N ARG A 52 12.07 -22.14 -0.62
CA ARG A 52 13.46 -22.05 -1.11
C ARG A 52 13.53 -21.13 -2.32
N GLN A 53 14.45 -20.17 -2.30
CA GLN A 53 14.78 -19.37 -3.48
C GLN A 53 15.44 -20.25 -4.55
N PRO A 54 15.21 -20.01 -5.85
CA PRO A 54 14.39 -18.95 -6.46
C PRO A 54 12.89 -19.28 -6.59
N ARG A 55 12.47 -20.47 -6.15
CA ARG A 55 11.09 -20.96 -6.35
C ARG A 55 10.06 -20.10 -5.63
N LEU A 56 10.37 -19.63 -4.42
CA LEU A 56 9.48 -18.74 -3.67
C LEU A 56 9.18 -17.47 -4.47
N GLY A 57 10.21 -16.81 -4.99
CA GLY A 57 10.07 -15.61 -5.82
C GLY A 57 9.22 -15.88 -7.06
N ALA A 58 9.51 -16.94 -7.81
CA ALA A 58 8.76 -17.28 -9.02
C ALA A 58 7.28 -17.56 -8.76
N VAL A 59 6.97 -18.37 -7.73
CA VAL A 59 5.58 -18.67 -7.34
C VAL A 59 4.87 -17.41 -6.85
N TRP A 60 5.54 -16.59 -6.06
CA TRP A 60 4.95 -15.36 -5.54
C TRP A 60 4.66 -14.35 -6.65
N THR A 61 5.61 -14.15 -7.57
CA THR A 61 5.42 -13.30 -8.76
C THR A 61 4.24 -13.79 -9.59
N LEU A 62 4.14 -15.10 -9.85
CA LEU A 62 3.03 -15.66 -10.63
C LEU A 62 1.67 -15.40 -9.96
N ILE A 63 1.57 -15.64 -8.64
CA ILE A 63 0.36 -15.36 -7.87
C ILE A 63 -0.01 -13.87 -7.95
N VAL A 64 0.97 -12.99 -7.79
CA VAL A 64 0.77 -11.55 -7.83
C VAL A 64 0.28 -11.09 -9.20
N LEU A 65 0.86 -11.60 -10.29
CA LEU A 65 0.45 -11.26 -11.65
C LEU A 65 -0.95 -11.78 -11.96
N ILE A 66 -1.29 -13.01 -11.56
CA ILE A 66 -2.61 -13.60 -11.80
C ILE A 66 -3.68 -12.86 -11.01
N LEU A 67 -3.52 -12.75 -9.69
CA LEU A 67 -4.52 -12.09 -8.84
C LEU A 67 -4.60 -10.59 -9.13
N GLY A 68 -3.45 -9.94 -9.37
CA GLY A 68 -3.40 -8.54 -9.76
C GLY A 68 -4.12 -8.31 -11.09
N GLY A 69 -3.91 -9.19 -12.07
CA GLY A 69 -4.61 -9.17 -13.35
C GLY A 69 -6.11 -9.37 -13.22
N VAL A 70 -6.55 -10.33 -12.39
CA VAL A 70 -7.98 -10.56 -12.13
C VAL A 70 -8.63 -9.32 -11.48
N VAL A 71 -8.00 -8.77 -10.44
CA VAL A 71 -8.54 -7.59 -9.74
C VAL A 71 -8.57 -6.36 -10.64
N PHE A 72 -7.51 -6.13 -11.42
CA PHE A 72 -7.45 -5.04 -12.40
C PHE A 72 -8.51 -5.21 -13.50
N TYR A 73 -8.64 -6.42 -14.06
CA TYR A 73 -9.63 -6.73 -15.09
C TYR A 73 -11.06 -6.49 -14.59
N ILE A 74 -11.38 -6.95 -13.38
CA ILE A 74 -12.69 -6.72 -12.78
C ILE A 74 -12.94 -5.22 -12.59
N GLY A 75 -11.98 -4.49 -12.01
CA GLY A 75 -12.15 -3.06 -11.75
C GLY A 75 -12.27 -2.21 -13.00
N VAL A 76 -11.34 -2.35 -13.94
CA VAL A 76 -11.22 -1.45 -15.09
C VAL A 76 -12.07 -1.91 -16.27
N ILE A 77 -12.14 -3.22 -16.54
CA ILE A 77 -12.82 -3.74 -17.72
C ILE A 77 -14.27 -4.10 -17.41
N VAL A 78 -14.52 -4.92 -16.39
CA VAL A 78 -15.88 -5.41 -16.08
C VAL A 78 -16.75 -4.32 -15.45
N LEU A 79 -16.21 -3.60 -14.46
CA LEU A 79 -16.91 -2.51 -13.79
C LEU A 79 -16.76 -1.16 -14.52
N ALA A 80 -16.04 -1.13 -15.65
CA ALA A 80 -15.80 0.05 -16.47
C ALA A 80 -15.31 1.27 -15.68
N MET A 81 -14.52 1.05 -14.62
CA MET A 81 -13.95 2.15 -13.86
C MET A 81 -12.78 2.78 -14.63
N ASP A 82 -12.70 4.11 -14.60
CA ASP A 82 -11.50 4.80 -15.06
C ASP A 82 -10.26 4.26 -14.29
N PRO A 83 -9.15 3.93 -14.97
CA PRO A 83 -7.98 3.32 -14.33
C PRO A 83 -7.42 4.15 -13.17
N VAL A 84 -7.35 5.48 -13.33
CA VAL A 84 -6.76 6.37 -12.33
C VAL A 84 -7.70 6.53 -11.13
N VAL A 85 -9.02 6.58 -11.39
CA VAL A 85 -10.02 6.53 -10.32
C VAL A 85 -10.00 5.19 -9.58
N PHE A 86 -9.87 4.07 -10.29
CA PHE A 86 -9.72 2.74 -9.69
C PHE A 86 -8.49 2.69 -8.79
N MET A 87 -7.35 3.21 -9.25
CA MET A 87 -6.09 3.30 -8.50
C MET A 87 -6.26 3.90 -7.10
N VAL A 88 -6.90 5.07 -7.02
CA VAL A 88 -7.04 5.80 -5.76
C VAL A 88 -8.20 5.31 -4.89
N ARG A 89 -9.12 4.54 -5.47
CA ARG A 89 -10.22 3.93 -4.71
C ARG A 89 -9.88 2.57 -4.15
N VAL A 90 -9.01 1.80 -4.81
CA VAL A 90 -8.78 0.39 -4.48
C VAL A 90 -7.32 0.13 -4.05
N PRO A 91 -6.32 0.03 -4.95
CA PRO A 91 -4.98 -0.40 -4.54
C PRO A 91 -4.27 0.62 -3.64
N VAL A 92 -4.37 1.93 -3.90
CA VAL A 92 -3.65 2.93 -3.09
C VAL A 92 -4.12 2.95 -1.63
N PRO A 93 -5.42 3.07 -1.32
CA PRO A 93 -5.90 2.98 0.06
C PRO A 93 -5.57 1.63 0.71
N PHE A 94 -5.61 0.54 -0.04
CA PHE A 94 -5.28 -0.79 0.48
C PHE A 94 -3.80 -0.91 0.87
N ILE A 95 -2.89 -0.45 0.01
CA ILE A 95 -1.44 -0.41 0.30
C ILE A 95 -1.19 0.43 1.54
N PHE A 96 -1.75 1.64 1.59
CA PHE A 96 -1.58 2.54 2.72
C PHE A 96 -2.15 1.95 4.03
N GLY A 97 -3.36 1.39 3.98
CA GLY A 97 -3.96 0.70 5.12
C GLY A 97 -3.08 -0.46 5.60
N THR A 98 -2.46 -1.21 4.68
CA THR A 98 -1.55 -2.31 5.02
C THR A 98 -0.32 -1.79 5.75
N ILE A 99 0.29 -0.72 5.27
CA ILE A 99 1.43 -0.07 5.92
C ILE A 99 1.07 0.35 7.34
N VAL A 100 -0.09 0.97 7.56
CA VAL A 100 -0.53 1.38 8.90
C VAL A 100 -0.72 0.16 9.81
N VAL A 101 -1.48 -0.85 9.36
CA VAL A 101 -1.79 -2.01 10.20
C VAL A 101 -0.57 -2.89 10.47
N LEU A 102 0.25 -3.17 9.46
CA LEU A 102 1.41 -4.05 9.61
C LEU A 102 2.61 -3.33 10.23
N ASN A 103 2.92 -2.10 9.80
CA ASN A 103 4.14 -1.43 10.26
C ASN A 103 3.88 -0.60 11.53
N MET A 104 2.81 0.19 11.59
CA MET A 104 2.56 1.07 12.75
C MET A 104 1.97 0.32 13.94
N LEU A 105 1.07 -0.63 13.68
CA LEU A 105 0.50 -1.47 14.74
C LEU A 105 1.28 -2.78 14.95
N LYS A 106 2.41 -2.94 14.26
CA LYS A 106 3.30 -4.12 14.32
C LYS A 106 2.57 -5.45 14.09
N GLY A 107 1.47 -5.45 13.34
CA GLY A 107 0.61 -6.63 13.15
C GLY A 107 0.01 -7.20 14.45
N SER A 108 0.00 -6.42 15.54
CA SER A 108 -0.33 -6.91 16.89
C SER A 108 -1.82 -7.09 17.14
N LEU A 109 -2.68 -6.40 16.39
CA LEU A 109 -4.15 -6.36 16.59
C LEU A 109 -4.78 -7.76 16.72
N PHE A 110 -4.33 -8.71 15.90
CA PHE A 110 -4.85 -10.07 15.88
C PHE A 110 -3.76 -11.13 16.12
N ALA A 111 -2.68 -10.78 16.83
CA ALA A 111 -1.53 -11.67 17.05
C ALA A 111 -1.90 -13.01 17.71
N LYS A 112 -2.98 -13.05 18.49
CA LYS A 112 -3.46 -14.28 19.16
C LYS A 112 -4.22 -15.23 18.22
N GLN A 113 -4.60 -14.78 17.04
CA GLN A 113 -5.37 -15.57 16.08
C GLN A 113 -4.45 -16.37 15.17
N LYS A 114 -4.90 -17.56 14.75
CA LYS A 114 -4.17 -18.40 13.79
C LYS A 114 -4.60 -18.10 12.36
N GLN A 115 -3.73 -18.37 11.38
CA GLN A 115 -4.10 -18.32 9.96
C GLN A 115 -5.11 -19.43 9.63
N PRO A 116 -6.12 -19.18 8.77
CA PRO A 116 -6.30 -17.99 7.93
C PRO A 116 -7.10 -16.85 8.58
N VAL A 117 -7.67 -17.07 9.77
CA VAL A 117 -8.56 -16.08 10.43
C VAL A 117 -7.82 -14.78 10.73
N LYS A 118 -6.56 -14.87 11.21
CA LYS A 118 -5.69 -13.70 11.41
C LYS A 118 -5.58 -12.85 10.15
N GLY A 119 -5.28 -13.47 9.01
CA GLY A 119 -5.15 -12.78 7.73
C GLY A 119 -6.44 -12.12 7.28
N VAL A 120 -7.58 -12.83 7.36
CA VAL A 120 -8.89 -12.24 7.01
C VAL A 120 -9.21 -11.02 7.88
N LEU A 121 -9.01 -11.10 9.19
CA LEU A 121 -9.23 -9.97 10.10
C LEU A 121 -8.30 -8.79 9.77
N ASN A 122 -7.01 -9.06 9.50
CA ASN A 122 -6.08 -8.04 9.04
C ASN A 122 -6.56 -7.37 7.75
N VAL A 123 -6.98 -8.14 6.74
CA VAL A 123 -7.48 -7.59 5.47
C VAL A 123 -8.66 -6.67 5.69
N VAL A 124 -9.64 -7.08 6.51
CA VAL A 124 -10.81 -6.25 6.83
C VAL A 124 -10.37 -4.96 7.50
N THR A 125 -9.50 -5.03 8.49
CA THR A 125 -8.98 -3.82 9.17
C THR A 125 -8.18 -2.92 8.22
N VAL A 126 -7.35 -3.49 7.36
CA VAL A 126 -6.59 -2.76 6.33
C VAL A 126 -7.51 -2.00 5.40
N ILE A 127 -8.57 -2.66 4.90
CA ILE A 127 -9.56 -2.02 4.03
C ILE A 127 -10.23 -0.87 4.79
N LEU A 128 -10.70 -1.10 6.02
CA LEU A 128 -11.39 -0.06 6.78
C LEU A 128 -10.48 1.14 7.06
N VAL A 129 -9.29 0.90 7.60
CA VAL A 129 -8.33 1.96 7.95
C VAL A 129 -7.89 2.73 6.69
N GLY A 130 -7.52 2.02 5.63
CA GLY A 130 -7.11 2.63 4.37
C GLY A 130 -8.22 3.49 3.75
N GLN A 131 -9.45 2.98 3.71
CA GLN A 131 -10.61 3.69 3.15
C GLN A 131 -11.03 4.90 3.99
N ILE A 132 -10.96 4.80 5.32
CA ILE A 132 -11.27 5.92 6.21
C ILE A 132 -10.22 7.02 6.02
N LEU A 133 -8.93 6.67 6.08
CA LEU A 133 -7.85 7.65 5.94
C LEU A 133 -7.84 8.28 4.55
N SER A 134 -8.07 7.50 3.49
CA SER A 134 -8.20 8.03 2.14
C SER A 134 -9.31 9.09 2.05
N ARG A 135 -10.47 8.87 2.67
CA ARG A 135 -11.55 9.88 2.73
C ARG A 135 -11.18 11.10 3.55
N VAL A 136 -10.48 10.93 4.67
CA VAL A 136 -9.99 12.06 5.48
C VAL A 136 -9.03 12.92 4.67
N TYR A 137 -8.06 12.30 3.98
CA TYR A 137 -7.11 13.01 3.13
C TYR A 137 -7.82 13.72 1.96
N ALA A 138 -8.76 13.05 1.31
CA ALA A 138 -9.59 13.64 0.26
C ALA A 138 -10.35 14.89 0.76
N ALA A 139 -10.90 14.85 1.96
CA ALA A 139 -11.61 15.99 2.56
C ALA A 139 -10.68 17.15 2.92
N LEU A 140 -9.40 16.87 3.21
CA LEU A 140 -8.38 17.87 3.54
C LEU A 140 -7.70 18.48 2.31
N ALA A 141 -7.79 17.85 1.15
CA ALA A 141 -7.20 18.34 -0.10
C ALA A 141 -7.50 19.84 -0.37
N PRO A 142 -8.77 20.31 -0.35
CA PRO A 142 -9.08 21.71 -0.65
C PRO A 142 -8.52 22.69 0.39
N THR A 143 -8.34 22.27 1.64
CA THR A 143 -7.85 23.15 2.70
C THR A 143 -6.32 23.29 2.68
N VAL A 144 -5.61 22.28 2.19
CA VAL A 144 -4.14 22.26 2.18
C VAL A 144 -3.57 22.87 0.89
N THR A 145 -4.16 22.54 -0.27
CA THR A 145 -3.62 22.94 -1.57
C THR A 145 -4.56 23.78 -2.41
N GLY A 146 -5.78 24.06 -1.92
CA GLY A 146 -6.83 24.69 -2.72
C GLY A 146 -7.59 23.69 -3.60
N PRO A 147 -8.53 24.16 -4.44
CA PRO A 147 -9.36 23.30 -5.28
C PRO A 147 -8.52 22.41 -6.20
N VAL A 148 -8.77 21.10 -6.14
CA VAL A 148 -8.16 20.08 -7.00
C VAL A 148 -9.26 19.37 -7.78
N ASN A 149 -9.14 19.35 -9.11
CA ASN A 149 -10.18 18.81 -9.97
C ASN A 149 -10.02 17.28 -10.11
N PRO A 150 -11.10 16.50 -9.97
CA PRO A 150 -11.06 15.07 -10.19
C PRO A 150 -11.21 14.71 -11.67
N GLY A 151 -10.59 13.59 -12.05
CA GLY A 151 -10.78 12.98 -13.36
C GLY A 151 -9.95 13.57 -14.50
N PRO A 152 -10.17 13.09 -15.74
CA PRO A 152 -9.38 13.47 -16.90
C PRO A 152 -9.53 14.95 -17.29
N PRO A 153 -8.54 15.54 -17.99
CA PRO A 153 -7.31 14.88 -18.48
C PRO A 153 -6.15 14.92 -17.48
N ALA A 154 -6.25 15.74 -16.43
CA ALA A 154 -5.13 16.04 -15.53
C ALA A 154 -5.07 15.11 -14.31
N TYR A 155 -6.21 14.62 -13.83
CA TYR A 155 -6.32 13.76 -12.65
C TYR A 155 -5.69 14.39 -11.39
N ASP A 156 -5.81 15.71 -11.23
CA ASP A 156 -5.12 16.47 -10.20
C ASP A 156 -5.43 15.93 -8.80
N PHE A 157 -6.71 15.66 -8.52
CA PHE A 157 -7.16 15.12 -7.25
C PHE A 157 -6.63 13.70 -7.00
N GLU A 158 -6.69 12.81 -8.00
CA GLU A 158 -6.23 11.43 -7.87
C GLU A 158 -4.72 11.36 -7.64
N ILE A 159 -3.94 12.15 -8.40
CA ILE A 159 -2.49 12.24 -8.25
C ILE A 159 -2.12 12.84 -6.89
N TRP A 160 -2.83 13.89 -6.47
CA TRP A 160 -2.64 14.49 -5.14
C TRP A 160 -2.90 13.48 -4.03
N LEU A 161 -4.01 12.75 -4.09
CA LEU A 161 -4.41 11.78 -3.06
C LEU A 161 -3.43 10.60 -3.00
N ALA A 162 -3.03 10.06 -4.15
CA ALA A 162 -2.03 8.99 -4.21
C ALA A 162 -0.68 9.43 -3.62
N SER A 163 -0.24 10.64 -3.95
CA SER A 163 1.02 11.20 -3.47
C SER A 163 0.97 11.47 -1.96
N ALA A 164 -0.15 12.01 -1.46
CA ALA A 164 -0.32 12.28 -0.04
C ALA A 164 -0.29 10.97 0.78
N LEU A 165 -0.98 9.92 0.33
CA LEU A 165 -1.05 8.64 1.05
C LEU A 165 0.25 7.85 0.99
N LEU A 166 0.87 7.70 -0.19
CA LEU A 166 2.02 6.80 -0.37
C LEU A 166 3.38 7.49 -0.26
N SER A 167 3.51 8.73 -0.74
CA SER A 167 4.81 9.41 -0.81
C SER A 167 5.06 10.33 0.37
N VAL A 168 4.04 11.03 0.87
CA VAL A 168 4.21 11.97 2.00
C VAL A 168 4.01 11.26 3.33
N THR A 169 2.90 10.56 3.49
CA THR A 169 2.52 10.03 4.81
C THR A 169 3.44 8.93 5.29
N PHE A 170 3.95 8.08 4.39
CA PHE A 170 4.84 6.99 4.78
C PHE A 170 6.17 7.48 5.43
N PRO A 171 6.95 8.39 4.82
CA PRO A 171 8.11 8.98 5.47
C PRO A 171 7.81 9.63 6.83
N PHE A 172 6.67 10.32 6.97
CA PHE A 172 6.26 10.88 8.26
C PHE A 172 5.96 9.82 9.31
N LEU A 173 5.30 8.72 8.92
CA LEU A 173 5.06 7.57 9.81
C LEU A 173 6.36 6.90 10.26
N ILE A 174 7.33 6.75 9.35
CA ILE A 174 8.66 6.20 9.68
C ILE A 174 9.43 7.16 10.59
N PHE A 175 9.44 8.46 10.27
CA PHE A 175 10.06 9.47 11.14
C PHE A 175 9.45 9.42 12.55
N TYR A 176 8.12 9.33 12.66
CA TYR A 176 7.46 9.19 13.95
C TYR A 176 7.85 7.89 14.66
N ALA A 177 7.81 6.76 13.96
CA ALA A 177 8.16 5.45 14.51
C ALA A 177 9.60 5.41 15.04
N GLU A 178 10.56 5.92 14.27
CA GLU A 178 11.98 5.89 14.62
C GLU A 178 12.37 6.96 15.65
N PHE A 179 11.89 8.19 15.50
CA PHE A 179 12.29 9.28 16.39
C PHE A 179 11.57 9.20 17.75
N PHE A 180 10.29 8.85 17.76
CA PHE A 180 9.50 8.75 18.98
C PHE A 180 9.39 7.31 19.51
N GLN A 181 9.99 6.32 18.84
CA GLN A 181 9.97 4.91 19.26
C GLN A 181 8.53 4.45 19.57
N PHE A 182 7.57 4.78 18.69
CA PHE A 182 6.15 4.47 18.86
C PHE A 182 5.50 4.99 20.17
N TRP A 183 6.10 5.94 20.89
CA TRP A 183 5.50 6.58 22.05
C TRP A 183 4.30 7.44 21.65
N PRO A 184 3.14 7.41 22.33
CA PRO A 184 2.85 6.77 23.61
C PRO A 184 2.28 5.34 23.51
N LEU A 185 2.19 4.77 22.30
CA LEU A 185 1.58 3.45 22.07
C LEU A 185 2.46 2.29 22.60
N GLN A 186 3.76 2.50 22.79
CA GLN A 186 4.64 1.53 23.44
C GLN A 186 4.56 1.61 24.98
N ARG A 187 4.26 0.48 25.63
CA ARG A 187 4.27 0.36 27.09
C ARG A 187 5.70 0.46 27.61
N VAL A 188 5.90 1.26 28.66
CA VAL A 188 7.18 1.50 29.36
C VAL A 188 7.94 0.21 29.74
N SER A 189 7.25 -0.93 29.86
CA SER A 189 7.84 -2.24 30.17
C SER A 189 8.90 -2.70 29.15
N GLU A 190 8.72 -2.45 27.85
CA GLU A 190 9.70 -2.86 26.82
C GLU A 190 10.95 -1.95 26.83
N ARG A 191 10.80 -0.70 27.27
CA ARG A 191 11.91 0.27 27.39
C ARG A 191 12.90 -0.14 28.50
N GLY A 192 12.42 -0.84 29.53
CA GLY A 192 13.25 -1.39 30.60
C GLY A 192 14.18 -2.52 30.14
N GLU A 193 13.71 -3.41 29.26
CA GLU A 193 14.52 -4.52 28.74
C GLU A 193 15.61 -4.05 27.76
N VAL A 194 15.32 -3.06 26.91
CA VAL A 194 16.32 -2.50 25.99
C VAL A 194 17.43 -1.75 26.74
N LEU A 195 17.11 -1.03 27.81
CA LEU A 195 18.10 -0.36 28.66
C LEU A 195 18.89 -1.33 29.55
N ALA A 196 18.27 -2.43 30.00
CA ALA A 196 18.94 -3.49 30.73
C ALA A 196 19.93 -4.26 29.81
N ALA A 197 19.55 -4.55 28.57
CA ALA A 197 20.40 -5.21 27.57
C ALA A 197 21.56 -4.31 27.07
N ALA A 198 21.41 -2.99 27.15
CA ALA A 198 22.46 -2.02 26.82
C ALA A 198 23.47 -1.78 27.97
N SER A 199 23.26 -2.38 29.15
CA SER A 199 24.26 -2.35 30.22
C SER A 199 25.30 -3.46 29.96
N PRO A 200 26.58 -3.12 29.66
CA PRO A 200 27.60 -4.15 29.62
C PRO A 200 27.74 -4.66 31.06
N THR A 201 27.46 -5.94 31.26
CA THR A 201 27.79 -6.67 32.47
C THR A 201 29.28 -6.45 32.77
N ARG A 202 29.58 -5.54 33.70
CA ARG A 202 30.89 -5.44 34.33
C ARG A 202 31.02 -6.65 35.26
N SER A 203 31.69 -7.69 34.77
CA SER A 203 32.34 -8.71 35.61
C SER A 203 33.79 -8.30 35.82
#